data_AF-A0A8T5KHK7-F1
#
_entry.id   AF-A0A8T5KHK7-F1
#
_cell.length_a   1.000
_cell.length_b   1.000
_cell.length_c   1.000
_cell.angle_alpha   90.00
_cell.angle_beta   90.00
_cell.angle_gamma   90.00
#
_symmetry.space_group_name_H-M   'P 1'
#
loop_
_entity.id
_entity.type
_entity.pdbx_description
1 polymer ?
#
loop_
_entity_poly.entity_id
_entity_poly.type
_entity_poly.pdbx_seq_one_letter_code
_entity_poly.pdbx_strand_id
1 'polypeptide(L)'
;MGKNEQFLKVQARVKKIREMYAESASQYQNFLIYGDYGTGKTTILTTCPKPIFIDSFDSGGTKTRALQPLIESGDLIVENKWEKDSWKDPWAFQEWEREMAEREKEGFFEAIGTYCLDSITSWTDSMMFRVL
;
A
#
# COMPACT_ATOMS: atom_id res chain seq x y z
N MET A 1 5.68 -33.13 33.17
CA MET A 1 4.76 -33.29 32.03
C MET A 1 5.12 -34.56 31.28
N GLY A 2 4.15 -35.44 31.04
CA GLY A 2 4.38 -36.65 30.25
C GLY A 2 4.54 -36.33 28.76
N LYS A 3 5.32 -37.13 28.02
CA LYS A 3 5.54 -36.95 26.57
C LYS A 3 4.24 -36.81 25.76
N ASN A 4 3.16 -37.47 26.17
CA ASN A 4 1.82 -37.35 25.54
C ASN A 4 1.21 -35.95 25.69
N GLU A 5 1.37 -35.32 26.84
CA GLU A 5 0.82 -33.99 27.09
C GLU A 5 1.54 -32.93 26.25
N GLN A 6 2.86 -33.11 26.07
CA GLN A 6 3.66 -32.27 25.18
C GLN A 6 3.25 -32.47 23.71
N PHE A 7 3.02 -33.71 23.28
CA PHE A 7 2.57 -34.02 21.93
C PHE A 7 1.20 -33.39 21.61
N LEU A 8 0.24 -33.47 22.53
CA LEU A 8 -1.08 -32.86 22.37
C LEU A 8 -1.02 -31.32 22.27
N LYS A 9 -0.16 -30.68 23.08
CA LYS A 9 0.06 -29.22 22.99
C LYS A 9 0.65 -28.81 21.64
N VAL A 10 1.60 -29.60 21.10
CA VAL A 10 2.18 -29.34 19.77
C VAL A 10 1.12 -29.52 18.67
N GLN A 11 0.31 -30.57 18.72
CA GLN A 11 -0.78 -30.77 17.75
C GLN A 11 -1.81 -29.65 17.78
N ALA A 12 -2.23 -29.20 18.98
CA ALA A 12 -3.15 -28.08 19.11
C ALA A 12 -2.59 -26.78 18.51
N ARG A 13 -1.29 -26.51 18.73
CA ARG A 13 -0.61 -25.35 18.13
C ARG A 13 -0.56 -25.45 16.61
N VAL A 14 -0.20 -26.61 16.05
CA VAL A 14 -0.16 -26.83 14.60
C VAL A 14 -1.55 -26.65 13.99
N LYS A 15 -2.60 -27.20 14.63
CA LYS A 15 -3.99 -27.01 14.20
C LYS A 15 -4.36 -25.53 14.17
N LYS A 16 -4.10 -24.80 15.25
CA LYS A 16 -4.38 -23.35 15.33
C LYS A 16 -3.65 -22.55 14.26
N ILE A 17 -2.39 -22.88 13.97
CA ILE A 17 -1.63 -22.23 12.90
C ILE A 17 -2.29 -22.50 11.53
N ARG A 18 -2.70 -23.74 11.26
CA ARG A 18 -3.36 -24.09 9.99
C ARG A 18 -4.71 -23.39 9.81
N GLU A 19 -5.50 -23.31 10.88
CA GLU A 19 -6.78 -22.58 10.90
C GLU A 19 -6.55 -21.09 10.62
N MET A 20 -5.57 -20.47 11.28
CA MET A 20 -5.18 -19.08 11.04
C MET A 20 -4.83 -18.83 9.56
N TYR A 21 -4.07 -19.71 8.90
CA TYR A 21 -3.75 -19.56 7.48
C TYR A 21 -4.94 -19.79 6.55
N ALA A 22 -5.86 -20.68 6.92
CA ALA A 22 -7.08 -20.91 6.14
C ALA A 22 -8.05 -19.72 6.23
N GLU A 23 -8.12 -19.09 7.40
CA GLU A 23 -8.91 -17.89 7.66
C GLU A 23 -8.26 -16.63 7.08
N SER A 24 -6.93 -16.61 6.93
CA SER A 24 -6.17 -15.45 6.43
C SER A 24 -5.94 -15.45 4.91
N ALA A 25 -6.70 -16.23 4.14
CA ALA A 25 -6.59 -16.19 2.68
C ALA A 25 -7.03 -14.80 2.18
N SER A 26 -6.05 -13.96 1.83
CA SER A 26 -6.31 -12.61 1.30
C SER A 26 -7.14 -12.70 0.03
N GLN A 27 -8.20 -11.89 -0.03
CA GLN A 27 -8.97 -11.70 -1.26
C GLN A 27 -8.24 -10.78 -2.26
N TYR A 28 -7.18 -10.11 -1.81
CA TYR A 28 -6.39 -9.15 -2.57
C TYR A 28 -5.04 -9.75 -2.98
N GLN A 29 -4.57 -9.32 -4.15
CA GLN A 29 -3.25 -9.65 -4.66
C GLN A 29 -2.36 -8.41 -4.62
N ASN A 30 -1.21 -8.54 -3.94
CA ASN A 30 -0.22 -7.48 -3.85
C ASN A 30 0.84 -7.65 -4.94
N PHE A 31 1.23 -6.54 -5.57
CA PHE A 31 2.24 -6.50 -6.62
C PHE A 31 3.28 -5.44 -6.29
N LEU A 32 4.56 -5.77 -6.45
CA LEU A 32 5.65 -4.80 -6.49
C LEU A 32 6.08 -4.64 -7.94
N ILE A 33 5.84 -3.45 -8.49
CA ILE A 33 6.20 -3.12 -9.87
C ILE A 33 7.45 -2.25 -9.83
N TYR A 34 8.53 -2.76 -10.39
CA TYR A 34 9.84 -2.10 -10.39
C TYR A 34 10.41 -2.05 -11.81
N GLY A 35 11.31 -1.10 -12.04
CA GLY A 35 11.93 -0.86 -13.34
C GLY A 35 12.34 0.59 -13.48
N ASP A 36 13.15 0.88 -14.49
CA ASP A 36 13.70 2.21 -14.72
C ASP A 36 12.62 3.28 -14.94
N TYR A 37 13.02 4.54 -14.77
CA TYR A 37 12.16 5.68 -15.07
C TYR A 37 11.65 5.62 -16.52
N GLY A 38 10.37 5.98 -16.73
CA GLY A 38 9.77 6.02 -18.07
C GLY A 38 9.34 4.66 -18.66
N THR A 39 9.49 3.56 -17.92
CA THR A 39 9.06 2.21 -18.38
C THR A 39 7.54 1.96 -18.28
N GLY A 40 6.75 2.98 -17.91
CA GLY A 40 5.28 2.88 -17.87
C GLY A 40 4.71 2.23 -16.61
N LYS A 41 5.48 2.15 -15.52
CA LYS A 41 5.02 1.58 -14.24
C LYS A 41 3.69 2.17 -13.78
N THR A 42 3.60 3.50 -13.68
CA THR A 42 2.38 4.19 -13.27
C THR A 42 1.24 4.03 -14.29
N THR A 43 1.56 3.81 -15.57
CA THR A 43 0.55 3.58 -16.62
C THR A 43 -0.23 2.28 -16.43
N ILE A 44 0.33 1.29 -15.72
CA ILE A 44 -0.40 0.05 -15.45
C ILE A 44 -1.70 0.28 -14.66
N LEU A 45 -1.78 1.38 -13.89
CA LEU A 45 -3.00 1.74 -13.16
C LEU A 45 -4.19 1.92 -14.10
N THR A 46 -3.96 2.25 -15.38
CA THR A 46 -5.06 2.36 -16.37
C THR A 46 -5.84 1.07 -16.60
N THR A 47 -5.28 -0.09 -16.22
CA THR A 47 -5.92 -1.40 -16.38
C THR A 47 -6.38 -2.02 -15.06
N CYS A 48 -6.10 -1.36 -13.93
CA CYS A 48 -6.43 -1.88 -12.61
C CYS A 48 -7.93 -1.73 -12.29
N PRO A 49 -8.49 -2.57 -11.39
CA PRO A 49 -9.86 -2.42 -10.90
C PRO A 49 -10.11 -1.03 -10.29
N LYS A 50 -11.23 -0.42 -10.69
CA LYS A 50 -11.67 0.92 -10.27
C LYS A 50 -12.63 0.86 -9.07
N PRO A 51 -12.77 1.94 -8.26
CA PRO A 51 -11.96 3.16 -8.33
C PRO A 51 -10.55 2.91 -7.80
N ILE A 52 -9.59 3.69 -8.29
CA ILE A 52 -8.17 3.57 -7.96
C ILE A 52 -7.81 4.73 -7.04
N PHE A 53 -7.11 4.44 -5.95
CA PHE A 53 -6.51 5.45 -5.10
C PHE A 53 -5.00 5.36 -5.17
N ILE A 54 -4.32 6.50 -5.37
CA ILE A 54 -2.86 6.58 -5.38
C ILE A 54 -2.34 7.59 -4.36
N ASP A 55 -1.48 7.12 -3.46
CA ASP A 55 -0.58 7.97 -2.68
C ASP A 55 0.69 8.22 -3.50
N SER A 56 0.86 9.45 -3.98
CA SER A 56 1.99 9.83 -4.83
C SER A 56 3.08 10.58 -4.04
N PHE A 57 4.22 9.93 -3.91
CA PHE A 57 5.48 10.44 -3.33
C PHE A 57 6.51 10.81 -4.41
N ASP A 58 6.37 10.32 -5.65
CA ASP A 58 7.29 10.67 -6.74
C ASP A 58 6.80 11.88 -7.54
N SER A 59 7.63 12.93 -7.58
CA SER A 59 7.25 14.22 -8.16
C SER A 59 6.86 14.10 -9.63
N GLY A 60 5.60 14.39 -9.95
CA GLY A 60 5.11 14.36 -11.32
C GLY A 60 4.85 12.97 -11.91
N GLY A 61 5.00 11.87 -11.15
CA GLY A 61 4.65 10.52 -11.60
C GLY A 61 3.17 10.39 -12.01
N THR A 62 2.30 11.17 -11.36
CA THR A 62 0.86 11.21 -11.62
C THR A 62 0.44 12.20 -12.72
N LYS A 63 1.36 13.06 -13.19
CA LYS A 63 1.09 14.06 -14.26
C LYS A 63 1.16 13.46 -15.67
N THR A 64 1.16 12.13 -15.79
CA THR A 64 1.22 11.47 -17.09
C THR A 64 -0.10 11.63 -17.84
N ARG A 65 -0.01 11.85 -19.16
CA ARG A 65 -1.20 11.99 -20.04
C ARG A 65 -2.11 10.76 -20.00
N ALA A 66 -1.55 9.59 -19.73
CA ALA A 66 -2.30 8.34 -19.66
C ALA A 66 -3.28 8.31 -18.47
N LEU A 67 -2.96 8.99 -17.37
CA LEU A 67 -3.80 9.01 -16.17
C LEU A 67 -4.83 10.13 -16.16
N GLN A 68 -4.60 11.23 -16.90
CA GLN A 68 -5.50 12.39 -16.88
C GLN A 68 -6.97 12.04 -17.16
N PRO A 69 -7.32 11.18 -18.14
CA PRO A 69 -8.72 10.83 -18.38
C PRO A 69 -9.39 10.14 -17.18
N LEU A 70 -8.64 9.36 -16.40
CA LEU A 70 -9.15 8.67 -15.22
C LEU A 70 -9.29 9.61 -14.02
N ILE A 71 -8.39 10.57 -13.90
CA ILE A 71 -8.48 11.64 -12.89
C ILE A 71 -9.70 12.51 -13.19
N GLU A 72 -9.89 12.89 -14.44
CA GLU A 72 -11.03 13.69 -14.91
C GLU A 72 -12.37 12.95 -14.74
N SER A 73 -12.40 11.63 -14.95
CA SER A 73 -13.62 10.82 -14.75
C SER A 73 -13.92 10.52 -13.28
N GLY A 74 -12.95 10.71 -12.38
CA GLY A 74 -13.03 10.30 -10.98
C GLY A 74 -12.74 8.80 -10.75
N ASP A 75 -12.35 8.06 -11.78
CA ASP A 75 -11.93 6.66 -11.67
C ASP A 75 -10.58 6.50 -10.96
N LEU A 76 -9.76 7.54 -10.96
CA LEU A 76 -8.47 7.62 -10.29
C LEU A 76 -8.45 8.84 -9.36
N ILE A 77 -8.37 8.59 -8.06
CA ILE A 77 -8.15 9.61 -7.04
C ILE A 77 -6.65 9.67 -6.73
N VAL A 78 -6.08 10.87 -6.86
CA VAL A 78 -4.66 11.12 -6.64
C VAL A 78 -4.46 11.98 -5.41
N GLU A 79 -3.64 11.49 -4.48
CA GLU A 79 -3.11 12.30 -3.40
C GLU A 79 -1.61 12.52 -3.59
N ASN A 80 -1.24 13.73 -3.98
CA ASN A 80 0.14 14.08 -4.31
C ASN A 80 0.76 15.10 -3.35
N LYS A 81 0.12 15.36 -2.20
CA LYS A 81 0.67 16.29 -1.21
C LYS A 81 2.02 15.81 -0.67
N TRP A 82 2.25 14.50 -0.67
CA TRP A 82 3.49 13.84 -0.26
C TRP A 82 4.69 14.19 -1.15
N GLU A 83 4.49 14.54 -2.42
CA GLU A 83 5.57 14.95 -3.35
C GLU A 83 6.35 16.20 -2.88
N LYS A 84 5.80 16.94 -1.90
CA LYS A 84 6.40 18.18 -1.37
C LYS A 84 7.28 17.96 -0.13
N ASP A 85 7.45 16.71 0.29
CA ASP A 85 8.29 16.38 1.43
C ASP A 85 9.74 16.86 1.22
N SER A 86 10.44 17.16 2.31
CA SER A 86 11.83 17.60 2.24
C SER A 86 12.62 17.07 3.42
N TRP A 87 13.85 16.65 3.16
CA TRP A 87 14.79 16.26 4.20
C TRP A 87 15.04 17.34 5.26
N LYS A 88 14.77 18.61 4.96
CA LYS A 88 14.94 19.74 5.90
C LYS A 88 13.79 19.87 6.89
N ASP A 89 12.61 19.41 6.51
CA ASP A 89 11.38 19.48 7.30
C ASP A 89 10.49 18.29 6.91
N PRO A 90 10.88 17.07 7.32
CA PRO A 90 10.21 15.84 6.89
C PRO A 90 8.88 15.68 7.61
N TRP A 91 7.79 15.57 6.85
CA TRP A 91 6.43 15.44 7.41
C TRP A 91 5.62 14.35 6.72
N ALA A 92 5.90 14.03 5.45
CA ALA A 92 5.00 13.23 4.63
C ALA A 92 4.77 11.82 5.20
N PHE A 93 5.82 11.15 5.67
CA PHE A 93 5.66 9.80 6.22
C PHE A 93 4.82 9.78 7.52
N GLN A 94 4.99 10.77 8.40
CA GLN A 94 4.23 10.84 9.65
C GLN A 94 2.75 11.11 9.39
N GLU A 95 2.46 12.03 8.48
CA GLU A 95 1.09 12.36 8.11
C GLU A 95 0.43 11.22 7.34
N TRP A 96 1.16 10.58 6.42
CA TRP A 96 0.70 9.37 5.73
C TRP A 96 0.38 8.24 6.70
N GLU A 97 1.23 7.98 7.71
CA GLU A 97 0.97 6.95 8.73
C GLU A 97 -0.32 7.24 9.51
N ARG A 98 -0.56 8.50 9.88
CA ARG A 98 -1.80 8.93 10.53
C ARG A 98 -3.01 8.68 9.64
N GLU A 99 -2.94 9.08 8.37
CA GLU A 99 -4.04 8.95 7.43
C GLU A 99 -4.33 7.51 7.02
N MET A 100 -3.31 6.68 6.89
CA MET A 100 -3.48 5.25 6.69
C MET A 100 -4.25 4.62 7.86
N ALA A 101 -3.88 4.96 9.09
CA ALA A 101 -4.60 4.48 10.27
C ALA A 101 -6.05 4.99 10.36
N GLU A 102 -6.34 6.18 9.84
CA GLU A 102 -7.70 6.71 9.72
C GLU A 102 -8.50 5.99 8.63
N ARG A 103 -7.92 5.82 7.44
CA ARG A 103 -8.51 5.07 6.31
C ARG A 103 -8.86 3.64 6.69
N GLU A 104 -7.98 2.95 7.40
CA GLU A 104 -8.24 1.60 7.91
C GLU A 104 -9.45 1.57 8.85
N LYS A 105 -9.55 2.53 9.78
CA LYS A 105 -10.68 2.62 10.73
C LYS A 105 -12.00 2.92 10.04
N GLU A 106 -11.96 3.70 8.97
CA GLU A 106 -13.14 4.09 8.19
C GLU A 106 -13.60 3.01 7.21
N GLY A 107 -12.83 1.93 7.03
CA GLY A 107 -13.11 0.92 6.01
C GLY A 107 -12.89 1.45 4.58
N PHE A 108 -12.04 2.47 4.42
CA PHE A 108 -11.77 3.14 3.15
C PHE A 108 -11.43 2.16 2.01
N PHE A 109 -10.63 1.14 2.32
CA PHE A 109 -10.17 0.14 1.36
C PHE A 109 -11.26 -0.82 0.87
N GLU A 110 -12.42 -0.85 1.53
CA GLU A 110 -13.60 -1.62 1.07
C GLU A 110 -14.31 -0.93 -0.10
N ALA A 111 -14.09 0.39 -0.27
CA ALA A 111 -14.73 1.21 -1.30
C ALA A 111 -13.88 1.39 -2.56
N ILE A 112 -12.62 0.93 -2.57
CA ILE A 112 -11.71 1.06 -3.72
C ILE A 112 -11.35 -0.30 -4.31
N GLY A 113 -11.17 -0.34 -5.63
CA GLY A 113 -10.75 -1.54 -6.35
C GLY A 113 -9.24 -1.75 -6.30
N THR A 114 -8.47 -0.64 -6.24
CA THR A 114 -7.01 -0.68 -6.23
C THR A 114 -6.43 0.42 -5.37
N TYR A 115 -5.50 0.06 -4.49
CA TYR A 115 -4.61 0.98 -3.79
C TYR A 115 -3.22 0.94 -4.42
N CYS A 116 -2.62 2.11 -4.64
CA CYS A 116 -1.28 2.27 -5.17
C CYS A 116 -0.46 3.25 -4.33
N LEU A 117 0.80 2.89 -4.08
CA LEU A 117 1.81 3.76 -3.48
C LEU A 117 2.92 3.99 -4.50
N ASP A 118 3.10 5.25 -4.95
CA ASP A 118 4.01 5.60 -6.04
C ASP A 118 4.87 6.85 -5.74
N SER A 119 6.18 6.79 -5.52
CA SER A 119 7.04 5.61 -5.56
C SER A 119 7.37 5.09 -4.17
N ILE A 120 7.59 3.78 -4.07
CA ILE A 120 8.12 3.16 -2.85
C ILE A 120 9.47 3.74 -2.45
N THR A 121 10.32 4.13 -3.41
CA THR A 121 11.62 4.73 -3.14
C THR A 121 11.47 6.05 -2.37
N SER A 122 10.67 6.99 -2.91
CA SER A 122 10.44 8.29 -2.28
C SER A 122 9.73 8.16 -0.92
N TRP A 123 8.78 7.23 -0.81
CA TRP A 123 8.15 6.92 0.48
C TRP A 123 9.15 6.39 1.51
N THR A 124 10.09 5.54 1.09
CA THR A 124 11.13 5.01 1.98
C THR A 124 12.11 6.10 2.41
N ASP A 125 12.48 7.02 1.51
CA ASP A 125 13.30 8.18 1.86
C ASP A 125 12.61 9.06 2.91
N SER A 126 11.31 9.35 2.74
CA SER A 126 10.49 10.06 3.74
C SER A 126 10.47 9.34 5.09
N MET A 127 10.41 8.01 5.10
CA MET A 127 10.49 7.21 6.34
C MET A 127 11.86 7.33 7.01
N MET A 128 12.94 7.31 6.22
CA MET A 128 14.30 7.36 6.76
C MET A 128 14.60 8.67 7.46
N PHE A 129 14.07 9.80 6.99
CA PHE A 129 14.20 11.09 7.69
C PHE A 129 13.57 11.13 9.08
N ARG A 130 12.66 10.20 9.39
CA ARG A 130 12.04 10.09 10.71
C ARG A 130 12.83 9.19 11.66
N VAL A 131 13.49 8.16 11.13
CA VAL A 131 14.17 7.13 11.93
C VAL A 131 15.62 7.52 12.24
N LEU A 132 16.28 8.23 11.33
CA LEU A 132 17.67 8.71 11.46
C LEU A 132 17.73 10.16 11.91
#